data_AF-A0A1G5PY41-F1
#
_entry.id   AF-A0A1G5PY41-F1
#
_cell.length_a   1.000
_cell.length_b   1.000
_cell.length_c   1.000
_cell.angle_alpha   90.00
_cell.angle_beta   90.00
_cell.angle_gamma   90.00
#
_symmetry.space_group_name_H-M   'P 1'
#
loop_
_entity.id
_entity.type
_entity.pdbx_description
1 polymer ?
#
loop_
_entity_poly.entity_id
_entity_poly.type
_entity_poly.pdbx_seq_one_letter_code
_entity_poly.pdbx_strand_id
1 'polypeptide(L)'
;MWGIASALVSVLLGAVAQASAVWVSDSWPEVLVYLVMPGWAFILFAHLLSGFAAVVALALLIPALVRRISRGWLRRLTAVLAVLASVAAALPWSLYSAGMGLAAVAATYTEVKASSGESVIVEQSGFDPQTYSIYSQKSWGLWQRSVPSLSATQFFDPKDCILTGGSGNLVLQCGVDEIVVPR
;
A
#
# COMPACT_ATOMS: atom_id res chain seq x y z
N MET A 1 2.08 -11.21 29.74
CA MET A 1 3.01 -11.43 28.61
C MET A 1 2.38 -11.02 27.29
N TRP A 2 1.15 -11.43 26.99
CA TRP A 2 0.44 -11.10 25.74
C TRP A 2 0.41 -9.60 25.37
N GLY A 3 0.14 -8.69 26.32
CA GLY A 3 0.14 -7.25 26.01
C GLY A 3 1.49 -6.69 25.54
N ILE A 4 2.60 -7.20 26.09
CA ILE A 4 3.96 -6.80 25.67
C ILE A 4 4.27 -7.40 24.29
N ALA A 5 3.92 -8.67 24.08
CA ALA A 5 4.10 -9.33 22.79
C ALA A 5 3.33 -8.60 21.68
N SER A 6 2.07 -8.24 21.91
CA SER A 6 1.26 -7.46 20.95
C SER A 6 1.86 -6.09 20.66
N ALA A 7 2.45 -5.42 21.66
CA ALA A 7 3.12 -4.13 21.45
C ALA A 7 4.35 -4.29 20.54
N LEU A 8 5.17 -5.33 20.78
CA LEU A 8 6.33 -5.63 19.93
C LEU A 8 5.92 -5.97 18.50
N VAL A 9 4.89 -6.80 18.33
CA VAL A 9 4.34 -7.14 17.00
C VAL A 9 3.85 -5.88 16.28
N SER A 10 3.14 -5.00 16.97
CA SER A 10 2.67 -3.73 16.39
C SER A 10 3.84 -2.88 15.87
N VAL A 11 4.87 -2.68 16.70
CA VAL A 11 6.06 -1.89 16.32
C VAL A 11 6.80 -2.52 15.15
N LEU A 12 7.03 -3.84 15.18
CA LEU A 12 7.74 -4.54 14.12
C LEU A 12 6.97 -4.48 12.80
N LEU A 13 5.66 -4.72 12.81
CA LEU A 13 4.83 -4.64 11.61
C LEU A 13 4.79 -3.22 11.04
N GLY A 14 4.64 -2.21 11.90
CA GLY A 14 4.64 -0.81 11.47
C GLY A 14 5.99 -0.38 10.89
N ALA A 15 7.08 -0.75 11.56
CA ALA A 15 8.43 -0.43 11.09
C ALA A 15 8.77 -1.14 9.78
N VAL A 16 8.41 -2.43 9.64
CA VAL A 16 8.60 -3.17 8.39
C VAL A 16 7.76 -2.56 7.27
N ALA A 17 6.48 -2.26 7.52
CA ALA A 17 5.62 -1.65 6.51
C ALA A 17 6.12 -0.28 6.06
N GLN A 18 6.60 0.56 6.99
CA GLN A 18 7.18 1.86 6.67
C GLN A 18 8.51 1.72 5.93
N ALA A 19 9.39 0.82 6.38
CA ALA A 19 10.65 0.55 5.70
C ALA A 19 10.41 0.02 4.29
N SER A 20 9.43 -0.87 4.10
CA SER A 20 9.00 -1.34 2.78
C SER A 20 8.45 -0.21 1.92
N ALA A 21 7.65 0.70 2.47
CA ALA A 21 7.13 1.85 1.72
C ALA A 21 8.25 2.79 1.25
N VAL A 22 9.22 3.10 2.12
CA VAL A 22 10.40 3.93 1.80
C VAL A 22 11.35 3.21 0.84
N TRP A 23 11.54 1.91 1.01
CA TRP A 23 12.38 1.14 0.10
C TRP A 23 11.75 1.00 -1.29
N VAL A 24 10.42 0.92 -1.37
CA VAL A 24 9.66 0.96 -2.63
C VAL A 24 9.78 2.33 -3.31
N SER A 25 9.94 3.43 -2.57
CA SER A 25 10.15 4.76 -3.17
C SER A 25 11.58 4.98 -3.66
N ASP A 26 12.59 4.43 -2.98
CA ASP A 26 13.97 4.92 -3.15
C ASP A 26 14.91 4.01 -3.96
N SER A 27 14.74 2.67 -3.99
CA SER A 27 15.84 1.81 -4.47
C SER A 27 15.54 0.38 -4.94
N TRP A 28 14.29 -0.03 -5.09
CA TRP A 28 14.00 -1.39 -5.55
C TRP A 28 14.03 -1.54 -7.08
N PRO A 29 14.61 -2.64 -7.62
CA PRO A 29 14.27 -3.08 -8.97
C PRO A 29 12.78 -3.44 -8.95
N GLU A 30 12.00 -2.62 -9.66
CA GLU A 30 10.78 -2.99 -10.39
C GLU A 30 9.94 -4.10 -9.72
N VAL A 31 8.98 -3.72 -8.88
CA VAL A 31 8.23 -4.63 -7.98
C VAL A 31 7.64 -5.85 -8.68
N LEU A 32 7.90 -7.00 -8.04
CA LEU A 32 7.44 -8.35 -8.31
C LEU A 32 5.98 -8.54 -7.85
N VAL A 33 5.03 -8.57 -8.77
CA VAL A 33 3.62 -8.84 -8.45
C VAL A 33 3.38 -10.36 -8.56
N TYR A 34 3.36 -11.09 -7.44
CA TYR A 34 3.11 -12.56 -7.40
C TYR A 34 1.60 -12.93 -7.49
N LEU A 35 0.75 -11.92 -7.33
CA LEU A 35 -0.70 -11.88 -7.50
C LEU A 35 -0.99 -10.40 -7.69
N VAL A 36 -1.91 -10.00 -8.58
CA VAL A 36 -2.29 -8.58 -8.85
C VAL A 36 -2.85 -7.94 -7.59
N MET A 37 -1.99 -7.66 -6.62
CA MET A 37 -2.26 -6.94 -5.41
C MET A 37 -1.44 -5.65 -5.50
N PRO A 38 -2.11 -4.48 -5.45
CA PRO A 38 -1.45 -3.19 -5.40
C PRO A 38 -0.38 -3.20 -4.30
N GLY A 39 0.83 -2.72 -4.57
CA GLY A 39 1.84 -2.57 -3.51
C GLY A 39 1.30 -1.79 -2.30
N TRP A 40 0.43 -0.81 -2.58
CA TRP A 40 -0.32 -0.03 -1.60
C TRP A 40 -1.27 -0.86 -0.73
N ALA A 41 -1.93 -1.88 -1.28
CA ALA A 41 -2.85 -2.74 -0.54
C ALA A 41 -2.12 -3.60 0.49
N PHE A 42 -0.93 -4.12 0.13
CA PHE A 42 -0.09 -4.86 1.06
C PHE A 42 0.43 -3.97 2.20
N ILE A 43 0.91 -2.76 1.86
CA ILE A 43 1.37 -1.77 2.85
C ILE A 43 0.23 -1.38 3.79
N LEU A 44 -0.97 -1.12 3.24
CA LEU A 44 -2.17 -0.81 4.02
C LEU A 44 -2.51 -1.98 4.96
N PHE A 45 -2.54 -3.21 4.45
CA PHE A 45 -2.86 -4.39 5.25
C PHE A 45 -1.89 -4.57 6.42
N ALA A 46 -0.58 -4.40 6.19
CA ALA A 46 0.43 -4.46 7.24
C ALA A 46 0.22 -3.37 8.31
N HIS A 47 -0.13 -2.14 7.90
CA HIS A 47 -0.47 -1.06 8.83
C HIS A 47 -1.74 -1.34 9.63
N LEU A 48 -2.77 -1.93 9.00
CA LEU A 48 -4.01 -2.34 9.67
C LEU A 48 -3.74 -3.40 10.74
N LEU A 49 -2.93 -4.42 10.43
CA LEU A 49 -2.51 -5.43 11.41
C LEU A 49 -1.67 -4.82 12.54
N SER A 50 -0.76 -3.90 12.22
CA SER A 50 0.01 -3.15 13.22
C SER A 50 -0.90 -2.37 14.18
N GLY A 51 -1.89 -1.65 13.64
CA GLY A 51 -2.87 -0.91 14.43
C GLY A 51 -3.74 -1.82 15.30
N PHE A 52 -4.21 -2.95 14.75
CA PHE A 52 -4.95 -3.94 15.53
C PHE A 52 -4.12 -4.50 16.69
N ALA A 53 -2.85 -4.83 16.46
CA ALA A 53 -1.94 -5.27 17.50
C ALA A 53 -1.71 -4.19 18.58
N ALA A 54 -1.64 -2.90 18.19
CA ALA A 54 -1.57 -1.80 19.14
C ALA A 54 -2.83 -1.71 20.02
N VAL A 55 -4.02 -1.84 19.43
CA VAL A 55 -5.29 -1.84 20.18
C VAL A 55 -5.31 -2.97 21.21
N VAL A 56 -4.91 -4.19 20.80
CA VAL A 56 -4.81 -5.35 21.71
C VAL A 56 -3.80 -5.07 22.83
N ALA A 57 -2.65 -4.50 22.51
CA ALA A 57 -1.63 -4.14 23.50
C ALA A 57 -2.17 -3.14 24.54
N LEU A 58 -2.82 -2.06 24.08
CA LEU A 58 -3.40 -1.03 24.95
C LEU A 58 -4.51 -1.63 25.84
N ALA A 59 -5.39 -2.46 25.29
CA ALA A 59 -6.46 -3.13 26.02
C ALA A 59 -5.94 -4.05 27.13
N LEU A 60 -4.80 -4.70 26.92
CA LEU A 60 -4.20 -5.60 27.90
C LEU A 60 -3.30 -4.88 28.92
N LEU A 61 -2.58 -3.83 28.50
CA LEU A 61 -1.60 -3.14 29.34
C LEU A 61 -2.22 -2.03 30.19
N ILE A 62 -3.11 -1.19 29.63
CA ILE A 62 -3.66 -0.04 30.35
C ILE A 62 -4.38 -0.49 31.64
N PRO A 63 -5.34 -1.44 31.61
CA PRO A 63 -6.03 -1.84 32.83
C PRO A 63 -5.09 -2.44 33.87
N ALA A 64 -4.09 -3.23 33.43
CA ALA A 64 -3.11 -3.86 34.32
C ALA A 64 -2.22 -2.82 35.01
N LEU A 65 -1.77 -1.79 34.28
CA LEU A 65 -0.95 -0.70 34.81
C LEU A 65 -1.76 0.23 35.72
N VAL A 66 -2.96 0.62 35.30
CA VAL A 66 -3.87 1.49 36.08
C VAL A 66 -4.25 0.84 37.41
N ARG A 67 -4.48 -0.48 37.44
CA ARG A 67 -4.80 -1.21 38.69
C ARG A 67 -3.68 -1.17 39.73
N ARG A 68 -2.42 -0.96 39.33
CA ARG A 68 -1.29 -0.84 40.26
C ARG A 68 -1.24 0.49 41.01
N ILE A 69 -2.03 1.48 40.61
CA ILE A 69 -2.09 2.78 41.26
C ILE A 69 -2.97 2.67 42.52
N SER A 70 -2.36 2.86 43.68
CA SER A 70 -3.02 2.72 44.99
C SER A 70 -4.03 3.83 45.28
N ARG A 71 -3.74 5.07 44.86
CA ARG A 71 -4.60 6.23 45.10
C ARG A 71 -5.74 6.29 44.08
N GLY A 72 -6.98 6.21 44.55
CA GLY A 72 -8.17 6.15 43.69
C GLY A 72 -8.35 7.33 42.74
N TRP A 73 -8.04 8.56 43.17
CA TRP A 73 -8.15 9.74 42.32
C TRP A 73 -7.09 9.76 41.21
N LEU A 74 -5.83 9.44 41.54
CA LEU A 74 -4.75 9.30 40.54
C LEU A 74 -5.09 8.19 39.55
N ARG A 75 -5.61 7.05 40.03
CA ARG A 75 -6.03 5.95 39.18
C ARG A 75 -7.07 6.37 38.14
N ARG A 76 -8.09 7.12 38.56
CA ARG A 76 -9.13 7.65 37.66
C ARG A 76 -8.54 8.63 36.64
N LEU A 77 -7.71 9.57 37.11
CA LEU A 77 -7.06 10.55 36.25
C LEU A 77 -6.18 9.86 35.19
N THR A 78 -5.33 8.92 35.59
CA THR A 78 -4.47 8.17 34.67
C THR A 78 -5.28 7.36 33.66
N ALA A 79 -6.40 6.75 34.08
CA ALA A 79 -7.27 6.02 33.17
C ALA A 79 -7.86 6.95 32.08
N VAL A 80 -8.36 8.13 32.47
CA VAL A 80 -8.89 9.13 31.53
C VAL A 80 -7.80 9.63 30.58
N LEU A 81 -6.62 9.97 31.12
CA LEU A 81 -5.50 10.44 30.30
C LEU A 81 -5.01 9.36 29.31
N ALA A 82 -4.98 8.09 29.72
CA ALA A 82 -4.60 6.99 28.85
C ALA A 82 -5.59 6.81 27.69
N VAL A 83 -6.90 6.94 27.96
CA VAL A 83 -7.93 6.90 26.91
C VAL A 83 -7.78 8.10 25.97
N LEU A 84 -7.65 9.32 26.50
CA LEU A 84 -7.47 10.52 25.67
C LEU A 84 -6.22 10.44 24.79
N ALA A 85 -5.10 9.98 25.35
CA ALA A 85 -3.87 9.78 24.60
C ALA A 85 -4.04 8.71 23.50
N SER A 86 -4.74 7.62 23.80
CA SER A 86 -5.01 6.56 22.81
C SER A 86 -5.88 7.08 21.65
N VAL A 87 -6.92 7.86 21.95
CA VAL A 87 -7.79 8.49 20.94
C VAL A 87 -7.01 9.51 20.10
N ALA A 88 -6.21 10.36 20.75
CA ALA A 88 -5.37 11.33 20.06
C ALA A 88 -4.36 10.65 19.12
N ALA A 89 -3.76 9.53 19.54
CA ALA A 89 -2.84 8.76 18.71
C ALA A 89 -3.54 8.01 17.55
N ALA A 90 -4.79 7.58 17.76
CA ALA A 90 -5.57 6.87 16.74
C ALA A 90 -5.98 7.78 15.57
N LEU A 91 -6.15 9.09 15.81
CA LEU A 91 -6.61 10.04 14.79
C LEU A 91 -5.67 10.12 13.56
N PRO A 92 -4.37 10.44 13.70
CA PRO A 92 -3.45 10.45 12.56
C PRO A 92 -3.39 9.10 11.84
N TRP A 93 -3.37 8.00 12.60
CA TRP A 93 -3.33 6.65 12.05
C TRP A 93 -4.59 6.33 11.22
N SER A 94 -5.77 6.76 11.69
CA SER A 94 -7.04 6.53 10.99
C SER A 94 -7.13 7.35 9.71
N LEU A 95 -6.71 8.62 9.75
CA LEU A 95 -6.64 9.48 8.57
C LEU A 95 -5.69 8.91 7.51
N TYR A 96 -4.50 8.46 7.93
CA TYR A 96 -3.55 7.79 7.06
C TYR A 96 -4.14 6.53 6.43
N SER A 97 -4.73 5.65 7.25
CA SER A 97 -5.31 4.39 6.78
C SER A 97 -6.48 4.61 5.82
N ALA A 98 -7.32 5.63 6.07
CA ALA A 98 -8.42 6.01 5.19
C ALA A 98 -7.90 6.52 3.84
N GLY A 99 -6.90 7.42 3.84
CA GLY A 99 -6.30 7.93 2.60
C GLY A 99 -5.66 6.83 1.77
N MET A 100 -4.87 5.96 2.40
CA MET A 100 -4.27 4.79 1.76
C MET A 100 -5.32 3.81 1.24
N GLY A 101 -6.39 3.57 2.01
CA GLY A 101 -7.51 2.72 1.61
C GLY A 101 -8.25 3.25 0.39
N LEU A 102 -8.55 4.55 0.36
CA LEU A 102 -9.18 5.20 -0.79
C LEU A 102 -8.29 5.07 -2.03
N ALA A 103 -6.99 5.34 -1.90
CA ALA A 103 -6.06 5.20 -3.01
C ALA A 103 -5.92 3.75 -3.51
N ALA A 104 -5.88 2.78 -2.61
CA ALA A 104 -5.81 1.37 -2.97
C ALA A 104 -7.08 0.88 -3.68
N VAL A 105 -8.26 1.41 -3.33
CA VAL A 105 -9.54 1.09 -3.98
C VAL A 105 -9.69 1.80 -5.32
N ALA A 106 -9.21 3.04 -5.42
CA ALA A 106 -9.29 3.84 -6.64
C ALA A 106 -8.24 3.45 -7.69
N ALA A 107 -7.13 2.83 -7.29
CA ALA A 107 -6.11 2.35 -8.21
C ALA A 107 -6.67 1.23 -9.10
N THR A 108 -6.42 1.32 -10.41
CA THR A 108 -6.88 0.30 -11.37
C THR A 108 -5.70 -0.41 -11.99
N TYR A 109 -5.83 -1.74 -12.15
CA TYR A 109 -4.84 -2.58 -12.82
C TYR A 109 -5.54 -3.27 -13.99
N THR A 110 -5.10 -2.96 -15.21
CA THR A 110 -5.69 -3.52 -16.42
C THR A 110 -4.62 -4.26 -17.21
N GLU A 111 -4.87 -5.55 -17.48
CA GLU A 111 -4.02 -6.34 -18.36
C GLU A 111 -4.38 -6.03 -19.82
N VAL A 112 -3.40 -5.58 -20.59
CA VAL A 112 -3.51 -5.30 -22.03
C VAL A 112 -2.70 -6.34 -22.78
N LYS A 113 -3.33 -7.03 -23.72
CA LYS A 113 -2.73 -8.12 -24.50
C LYS A 113 -2.50 -7.71 -25.95
N ALA A 114 -1.31 -8.01 -26.46
CA ALA A 114 -1.02 -7.92 -27.87
C ALA A 114 -1.57 -9.14 -28.62
N SER A 115 -1.82 -8.99 -29.92
CA SER A 115 -2.18 -10.11 -30.80
C SER A 115 -1.08 -11.19 -30.90
N SER A 116 0.17 -10.83 -30.58
CA SER A 116 1.31 -11.75 -30.48
C SER A 116 1.27 -12.66 -29.24
N GLY A 117 0.35 -12.40 -28.29
CA GLY A 117 0.24 -13.14 -27.03
C GLY A 117 1.03 -12.54 -25.86
N GLU A 118 1.83 -11.50 -26.12
CA GLU A 118 2.50 -10.71 -25.07
C GLU A 118 1.49 -9.87 -24.29
N SER A 119 1.78 -9.56 -23.03
CA SER A 119 0.88 -8.82 -22.16
C SER A 119 1.62 -7.87 -21.24
N VAL A 120 0.96 -6.76 -20.91
CA VAL A 120 1.42 -5.77 -19.93
C VAL A 120 0.29 -5.44 -18.96
N ILE A 121 0.62 -5.08 -17.74
CA ILE A 121 -0.34 -4.49 -16.79
C ILE A 121 -0.12 -2.99 -16.78
N VAL A 122 -1.20 -2.24 -17.02
CA VAL A 122 -1.26 -0.80 -16.83
C VAL A 122 -1.87 -0.54 -15.45
N GLU A 123 -1.08 0.03 -14.55
CA GLU A 123 -1.53 0.55 -13.27
C GLU A 123 -1.86 2.04 -13.42
N GLN A 124 -3.05 2.48 -13.03
CA GLN A 124 -3.34 3.89 -12.77
C GLN A 124 -3.41 4.15 -11.28
N SER A 125 -2.79 5.25 -10.86
CA SER A 125 -2.79 5.68 -9.48
C SER A 125 -4.19 6.08 -9.03
N GLY A 126 -4.59 5.62 -7.84
CA GLY A 126 -5.83 6.06 -7.21
C GLY A 126 -5.78 7.49 -6.66
N PHE A 127 -4.60 8.10 -6.55
CA PHE A 127 -4.43 9.49 -6.12
C PHE A 127 -4.51 10.48 -7.28
N ASP A 128 -3.92 10.12 -8.42
CA ASP A 128 -3.92 10.92 -9.64
C ASP A 128 -4.22 9.99 -10.82
N PRO A 129 -5.42 10.09 -11.42
CA PRO A 129 -5.81 9.21 -12.52
C PRO A 129 -4.99 9.43 -13.80
N GLN A 130 -4.25 10.53 -13.92
CA GLN A 130 -3.32 10.75 -15.03
C GLN A 130 -1.98 10.06 -14.79
N THR A 131 -1.65 9.71 -13.56
CA THR A 131 -0.40 9.02 -13.25
C THR A 131 -0.56 7.51 -13.42
N TYR A 132 0.30 6.92 -14.25
CA TYR A 132 0.29 5.49 -14.55
C TYR A 132 1.68 4.86 -14.50
N SER A 133 1.74 3.54 -14.37
CA SER A 133 2.96 2.76 -14.56
C SER A 133 2.66 1.46 -15.31
N ILE A 134 3.69 0.89 -15.95
CA ILE A 134 3.53 -0.30 -16.81
C ILE A 134 4.39 -1.43 -16.25
N TYR A 135 3.80 -2.61 -16.15
CA TYR A 135 4.47 -3.83 -15.74
C TYR A 135 4.48 -4.83 -16.89
N SER A 136 5.65 -5.39 -17.16
CA SER A 136 5.84 -6.46 -18.12
C SER A 136 5.85 -7.81 -17.42
N GLN A 137 5.34 -8.83 -18.11
CA GLN A 137 5.34 -10.19 -17.58
C GLN A 137 6.75 -10.79 -17.66
N LYS A 138 7.28 -11.26 -16.52
CA LYS A 138 8.59 -11.96 -16.48
C LYS A 138 8.45 -13.47 -16.42
N SER A 139 7.43 -13.96 -15.73
CA SER A 139 7.07 -15.39 -15.69
C SER A 139 5.60 -15.54 -15.29
N TRP A 140 5.12 -16.79 -15.23
CA TRP A 140 3.73 -17.06 -14.85
C TRP A 140 3.42 -16.48 -13.47
N GLY A 141 2.47 -15.54 -13.43
CA GLY A 141 2.08 -14.85 -12.20
C GLY A 141 3.11 -13.86 -11.67
N LEU A 142 4.13 -13.48 -12.46
CA LEU A 142 5.19 -12.57 -12.07
C LEU A 142 5.25 -11.37 -13.02
N TRP A 143 4.96 -10.19 -12.48
CA TRP A 143 5.05 -8.93 -13.22
C TRP A 143 6.10 -8.03 -12.62
N GLN A 144 6.82 -7.33 -13.49
CA GLN A 144 7.90 -6.43 -13.13
C GLN A 144 7.67 -5.07 -13.80
N ARG A 145 7.78 -3.98 -13.04
CA ARG A 145 7.57 -2.63 -13.56
C ARG A 145 8.59 -2.29 -14.64
N SER A 146 8.19 -2.25 -15.90
CA SER A 146 9.08 -1.94 -17.03
C SER A 146 9.14 -0.45 -17.38
N VAL A 147 8.13 0.33 -16.97
CA VAL A 147 8.11 1.79 -17.16
C VAL A 147 7.81 2.44 -15.80
N PRO A 148 8.60 3.45 -15.37
CA PRO A 148 8.38 4.14 -14.11
C PRO A 148 7.03 4.88 -14.11
N SER A 149 6.66 5.43 -12.95
CA SER A 149 5.46 6.25 -12.84
C SER A 149 5.58 7.48 -13.76
N LEU A 150 4.68 7.61 -14.73
CA LEU A 150 4.61 8.73 -15.66
C LEU A 150 3.24 9.40 -15.54
N SER A 151 3.18 10.68 -15.87
CA SER A 151 1.92 11.40 -16.05
C SER A 151 1.53 11.39 -17.52
N ALA A 152 0.31 10.96 -17.79
CA ALA A 152 -0.27 10.95 -19.13
C ALA A 152 -0.48 12.37 -19.64
N THR A 153 -0.36 12.56 -20.96
CA THR A 153 -0.65 13.86 -21.59
C THR A 153 -2.13 14.21 -21.43
N GLN A 154 -2.99 13.21 -21.42
CA GLN A 154 -4.43 13.34 -21.19
C GLN A 154 -4.97 12.16 -20.39
N PHE A 155 -6.14 12.34 -19.78
CA PHE A 155 -6.83 11.23 -19.14
C PHE A 155 -7.18 10.14 -20.16
N PHE A 156 -6.97 8.88 -19.81
CA PHE A 156 -7.34 7.71 -20.61
C PHE A 156 -7.90 6.60 -19.72
N ASP A 157 -8.74 5.73 -20.27
CA ASP A 157 -9.13 4.47 -19.62
C ASP A 157 -8.12 3.38 -20.02
N PRO A 158 -7.46 2.69 -19.07
CA PRO A 158 -6.53 1.60 -19.38
C PRO A 158 -7.12 0.47 -20.23
N LYS A 159 -8.45 0.32 -20.23
CA LYS A 159 -9.16 -0.67 -21.06
C LYS A 159 -9.17 -0.33 -22.54
N ASP A 160 -9.01 0.96 -22.86
CA ASP A 160 -8.96 1.44 -24.24
C ASP A 160 -7.52 1.41 -24.80
N CYS A 161 -6.53 1.03 -23.97
CA CYS A 161 -5.17 0.91 -24.42
C CYS A 161 -4.98 -0.28 -25.37
N ILE A 162 -4.13 -0.10 -26.37
CA ILE A 162 -3.81 -1.11 -27.37
C ILE A 162 -2.32 -1.44 -27.27
N LEU A 163 -2.00 -2.71 -27.05
CA LEU A 163 -0.63 -3.20 -27.09
C LEU A 163 -0.36 -3.78 -28.47
N THR A 164 0.61 -3.22 -29.19
CA THR A 164 1.08 -3.76 -30.46
C THR A 164 2.43 -4.45 -30.26
N GLY A 165 2.49 -5.71 -30.68
CA GLY A 165 3.69 -6.56 -30.60
C GLY A 165 4.22 -6.89 -31.98
N GLY A 166 5.54 -6.84 -32.15
CA GLY A 166 6.26 -7.20 -33.36
C GLY A 166 7.65 -7.80 -33.07
N SER A 167 8.50 -7.93 -34.08
CA SER A 167 9.88 -8.44 -33.91
C SER A 167 10.79 -7.53 -33.07
N GLY A 168 10.36 -6.30 -32.76
CA GLY A 168 11.08 -5.31 -31.93
C GLY A 168 10.48 -5.12 -30.54
N ASN A 169 10.51 -3.87 -30.02
CA ASN A 169 9.92 -3.50 -28.73
C ASN A 169 8.39 -3.58 -28.75
N LEU A 170 7.79 -3.80 -27.59
CA LEU A 170 6.35 -3.68 -27.40
C LEU A 170 5.98 -2.20 -27.36
N VAL A 171 4.90 -1.82 -28.04
CA VAL A 171 4.39 -0.45 -28.05
C VAL A 171 2.98 -0.43 -27.49
N LEU A 172 2.80 0.26 -26.38
CA LEU A 172 1.51 0.50 -25.74
C LEU A 172 0.99 1.87 -26.14
N GLN A 173 -0.17 1.91 -26.76
CA GLN A 173 -0.86 3.15 -27.10
C GLN A 173 -2.02 3.36 -26.13
N CYS A 174 -1.99 4.47 -25.40
CA CYS A 174 -3.03 4.86 -24.44
C CYS A 174 -3.44 6.32 -24.71
N GLY A 175 -4.61 6.52 -25.32
CA GLY A 175 -5.01 7.85 -25.76
C GLY A 175 -4.08 8.40 -26.86
N VAL A 176 -3.41 9.53 -26.58
CA VAL A 176 -2.41 10.13 -27.48
C VAL A 176 -0.98 9.71 -27.13
N ASP A 177 -0.79 9.03 -25.99
CA ASP A 177 0.53 8.62 -25.54
C ASP A 177 0.92 7.30 -26.20
N GLU A 178 2.14 7.26 -26.74
CA GLU A 178 2.77 6.07 -27.29
C GLU A 178 3.97 5.70 -26.42
N ILE A 179 3.89 4.57 -25.73
CA ILE A 179 4.88 4.14 -24.76
C ILE A 179 5.61 2.90 -25.28
N VAL A 180 6.93 3.02 -25.42
CA VAL A 180 7.79 1.89 -25.70
C VAL A 180 8.01 1.11 -24.42
N VAL A 181 7.57 -0.14 -24.41
CA VAL A 181 7.71 -1.06 -23.28
C VAL A 181 8.94 -1.95 -23.48
N PRO A 182 9.97 -1.82 -22.63
CA PRO A 182 11.13 -2.71 -22.67
C PRO A 182 10.74 -4.17 -22.36
N ARG A 183 11.33 -5.12 -23.08
CA ARG A 183 11.21 -6.55 -22.78
C ARG A 183 12.14 -6.97 -21.63
#